data_AF-A0A5R2N4L3-F1
#
_entry.id   AF-A0A5R2N4L3-F1
#
_cell.length_a   1.000
_cell.length_b   1.000
_cell.length_c   1.000
_cell.angle_alpha   90.00
_cell.angle_beta   90.00
_cell.angle_gamma   90.00
#
_symmetry.space_group_name_H-M   'P 1'
#
loop_
_entity.id
_entity.type
_entity.pdbx_description
1 polymer ?
#
loop_
_entity_poly.entity_id
_entity_poly.type
_entity_poly.pdbx_seq_one_letter_code
_entity_poly.pdbx_strand_id
1 'polypeptide(L)'
;MNALKHVTFAAGVALSPVDAGGAEPSGWQALADERAVIRIADAIDRAVDAQDWKLARSYFADRVTADFSSLSGQPAANIASDDLIGAWAGNLKGSKTSLHLRTNHQVVLEAD
;
A
#
# COMPACT_ATOMS: atom_id res chain seq x y z
N MET A 1 41.35 48.38 22.26
CA MET A 1 41.00 47.22 23.11
C MET A 1 39.82 46.51 22.44
N ASN A 2 40.07 45.45 21.65
CA ASN A 2 39.01 44.68 21.02
C ASN A 2 39.34 43.20 21.22
N ALA A 3 38.66 42.55 22.15
CA ALA A 3 38.88 41.15 22.47
C ALA A 3 38.02 40.27 21.55
N LEU A 4 38.66 39.55 20.63
CA LEU A 4 38.04 38.40 19.97
C LEU A 4 37.75 37.33 21.02
N LYS A 5 36.48 36.95 21.19
CA LYS A 5 36.09 35.78 21.96
C LYS A 5 36.07 34.59 21.01
N HIS A 6 36.99 33.65 21.20
CA HIS A 6 37.00 32.37 20.47
C HIS A 6 35.79 31.54 20.88
N VAL A 7 34.99 31.11 19.91
CA VAL A 7 33.93 30.11 20.11
C VAL A 7 34.56 28.76 19.84
N THR A 8 34.70 27.95 20.89
CA THR A 8 35.13 26.56 20.80
C THR A 8 33.96 25.71 20.31
N PHE A 9 34.11 25.06 19.16
CA PHE A 9 33.14 24.07 18.67
C PHE A 9 33.62 22.68 19.13
N ALA A 10 32.94 22.10 20.12
CA ALA A 10 33.18 20.73 20.54
C ALA A 10 32.37 19.79 19.63
N ALA A 11 33.03 19.03 18.76
CA ALA A 11 32.42 17.94 18.03
C ALA A 11 32.23 16.75 18.99
N GLY A 12 31.02 16.60 19.53
CA GLY A 12 30.62 15.38 20.22
C GLY A 12 30.34 14.30 19.18
N VAL A 13 31.19 13.29 19.08
CA VAL A 13 30.86 12.05 18.37
C VAL A 13 29.85 11.30 19.23
N ALA A 14 28.57 11.43 18.91
CA ALA A 14 27.55 10.55 19.45
C ALA A 14 27.77 9.16 18.84
N LEU A 15 28.14 8.20 19.68
CA LEU A 15 28.11 6.78 19.31
C LEU A 15 26.65 6.38 19.13
N SER A 16 26.24 6.09 17.90
CA SER A 16 24.92 5.51 17.63
C SER A 16 24.77 4.19 18.38
N PRO A 17 23.57 3.88 18.93
CA PRO A 17 23.31 2.59 19.53
C PRO A 17 23.54 1.49 18.49
N VAL A 18 24.21 0.43 18.92
CA VAL A 18 24.36 -0.81 18.13
C VAL A 18 22.97 -1.36 17.92
N ASP A 19 22.60 -1.51 16.65
CA ASP A 19 21.30 -1.95 16.19
C ASP A 19 20.95 -3.31 16.80
N ALA A 20 19.90 -3.33 17.61
CA ALA A 20 19.43 -4.53 18.30
C ALA A 20 18.46 -5.27 17.38
N GLY A 21 18.98 -5.92 16.34
CA GLY A 21 18.43 -7.15 15.76
C GLY A 21 16.95 -7.17 15.35
N GLY A 22 16.37 -6.04 14.93
CA GLY A 22 15.19 -6.04 14.07
C GLY A 22 15.67 -6.20 12.64
N ALA A 23 15.34 -7.30 11.97
CA ALA A 23 15.76 -7.51 10.58
C ALA A 23 14.98 -6.55 9.68
N GLU A 24 15.52 -5.34 9.47
CA GLU A 24 15.12 -4.48 8.36
C GLU A 24 15.13 -5.33 7.07
N PRO A 25 14.07 -5.30 6.25
CA PRO A 25 14.06 -6.02 4.99
C PRO A 25 15.33 -5.65 4.22
N SER A 26 16.06 -6.65 3.74
CA SER A 26 17.18 -6.35 2.85
C SER A 26 16.68 -5.46 1.72
N GLY A 27 17.46 -4.49 1.27
CA GLY A 27 16.99 -3.53 0.25
C GLY A 27 16.40 -4.20 -1.00
N TRP A 28 16.82 -5.44 -1.32
CA TRP A 28 16.25 -6.25 -2.39
C TRP A 28 14.85 -6.79 -2.11
N GLN A 29 14.56 -7.18 -0.87
CA GLN A 29 13.24 -7.63 -0.46
C GLN A 29 12.24 -6.47 -0.51
N ALA A 30 12.60 -5.31 0.05
CA ALA A 30 11.75 -4.12 -0.01
C ALA A 30 11.41 -3.71 -1.46
N LEU A 31 12.39 -3.77 -2.37
CA LEU A 31 12.15 -3.52 -3.80
C LEU A 31 11.25 -4.59 -4.45
N ALA A 32 11.41 -5.86 -4.08
CA ALA A 32 10.56 -6.93 -4.59
C ALA A 32 9.11 -6.78 -4.11
N ASP A 33 8.92 -6.41 -2.85
CA ASP A 33 7.62 -6.21 -2.22
C ASP A 33 6.93 -4.96 -2.77
N GLU A 34 7.64 -3.84 -2.94
CA GLU A 34 7.13 -2.66 -3.63
C GLU A 34 6.60 -3.03 -5.02
N ARG A 35 7.39 -3.78 -5.79
CA ARG A 35 6.97 -4.23 -7.11
C ARG A 35 5.80 -5.21 -7.06
N ALA A 36 5.68 -6.03 -6.02
CA ALA A 36 4.55 -6.93 -5.84
C ALA A 36 3.26 -6.16 -5.56
N VAL A 37 3.28 -5.20 -4.63
CA VAL A 37 2.13 -4.35 -4.31
C VAL A 37 1.62 -3.61 -5.54
N ILE A 38 2.52 -2.97 -6.31
CA ILE A 38 2.16 -2.27 -7.55
C ILE A 38 1.51 -3.23 -8.55
N ARG A 39 2.14 -4.39 -8.80
CA ARG A 39 1.60 -5.38 -9.76
C ARG A 39 0.23 -5.89 -9.35
N ILE A 40 0.01 -6.16 -8.06
CA ILE A 40 -1.27 -6.69 -7.57
C ILE A 40 -2.38 -5.64 -7.76
N ALA A 41 -2.12 -4.38 -7.38
CA ALA A 41 -3.09 -3.30 -7.58
C ALA A 41 -3.48 -3.13 -9.06
N ASP A 42 -2.50 -3.10 -9.96
CA ASP A 42 -2.75 -2.96 -11.40
C ASP A 42 -3.45 -4.20 -11.99
N ALA A 43 -3.18 -5.39 -11.46
CA ALA A 43 -3.80 -6.62 -11.91
C ALA A 43 -5.27 -6.76 -11.46
N ILE A 44 -5.63 -6.23 -10.28
CA ILE A 44 -7.02 -6.12 -9.83
C ILE A 44 -7.81 -5.24 -10.80
N ASP A 45 -7.30 -4.04 -11.09
CA ASP A 45 -7.91 -3.08 -12.01
C ASP A 45 -8.17 -3.71 -13.38
N ARG A 46 -7.15 -4.39 -13.95
CA ARG A 46 -7.27 -5.11 -15.23
C ARG A 46 -8.31 -6.24 -15.18
N ALA A 47 -8.33 -7.03 -14.11
CA ALA A 47 -9.26 -8.15 -13.98
C ALA A 47 -10.72 -7.65 -13.90
N VAL A 48 -10.95 -6.55 -13.18
CA VAL A 48 -12.26 -5.90 -13.08
C VAL A 48 -12.70 -5.33 -14.44
N ASP A 49 -11.81 -4.66 -15.17
CA ASP A 49 -12.13 -4.12 -16.51
C ASP A 49 -12.43 -5.22 -17.54
N ALA A 50 -11.74 -6.36 -17.42
CA ALA A 50 -12.01 -7.55 -18.23
C ALA A 50 -13.23 -8.35 -17.74
N GLN A 51 -13.83 -7.98 -16.61
CA GLN A 51 -14.88 -8.73 -15.90
C GLN A 51 -14.49 -10.19 -15.58
N ASP A 52 -13.20 -10.45 -15.37
CA ASP A 52 -12.70 -11.75 -14.90
C ASP A 52 -12.77 -11.81 -13.37
N TRP A 53 -13.98 -12.08 -12.87
CA TRP A 53 -14.27 -12.06 -11.43
C TRP A 53 -13.50 -13.12 -10.65
N LYS A 54 -13.20 -14.26 -11.28
CA LYS A 54 -12.41 -15.33 -10.64
C LYS A 54 -10.96 -14.89 -10.45
N LEU A 55 -10.38 -14.25 -11.48
CA LEU A 55 -9.04 -13.68 -11.37
C LEU A 55 -9.01 -12.53 -10.36
N ALA A 56 -9.98 -11.61 -10.42
CA ALA A 56 -10.07 -10.50 -9.46
C ALA A 56 -10.11 -11.01 -8.01
N ARG A 57 -10.94 -12.02 -7.72
CA ARG A 57 -11.03 -12.65 -6.39
C ARG A 57 -9.71 -13.25 -5.90
N SER A 58 -8.88 -13.77 -6.81
CA SER A 58 -7.61 -14.44 -6.45
C SER A 58 -6.56 -13.52 -5.83
N TYR A 59 -6.71 -12.20 -5.97
CA TYR A 59 -5.78 -11.21 -5.39
C TYR A 59 -6.14 -10.81 -3.95
N PHE A 60 -7.29 -11.24 -3.43
CA PHE A 60 -7.76 -10.86 -2.11
C PHE A 60 -7.58 -12.02 -1.11
N ALA A 61 -7.25 -11.66 0.13
CA ALA A 61 -7.43 -12.55 1.28
C ALA A 61 -8.91 -12.97 1.42
N ASP A 62 -9.22 -13.94 2.28
CA ASP A 62 -10.60 -14.39 2.48
C ASP A 62 -11.53 -13.28 2.96
N ARG A 63 -10.96 -12.34 3.72
CA ARG A 63 -11.65 -11.15 4.19
C ARG A 63 -10.77 -9.92 4.02
N VAL A 64 -11.42 -8.79 3.77
CA VAL A 64 -10.75 -7.50 3.66
C VAL A 64 -11.53 -6.42 4.40
N THR A 65 -10.81 -5.46 4.94
CA THR A 65 -11.39 -4.21 5.40
C THR A 65 -11.66 -3.32 4.20
N ALA A 66 -12.93 -3.10 3.88
CA ALA A 66 -13.36 -2.18 2.86
C ALA A 66 -13.88 -0.89 3.52
N ASP A 67 -13.28 0.24 3.18
CA ASP A 67 -13.74 1.56 3.62
C ASP A 67 -14.33 2.33 2.43
N PHE A 68 -15.67 2.39 2.42
CA PHE A 68 -16.44 3.21 1.49
C PHE A 68 -17.22 4.30 2.25
N SER A 69 -16.72 4.74 3.41
CA SER A 69 -17.41 5.71 4.27
C SER A 69 -17.64 7.05 3.60
N SER A 70 -16.69 7.52 2.80
CA SER A 70 -16.83 8.74 2.00
C SER A 70 -17.89 8.63 0.90
N LEU A 71 -18.15 7.41 0.41
CA LEU A 71 -19.12 7.14 -0.66
C LEU A 71 -20.52 6.86 -0.11
N SER A 72 -20.61 6.08 0.97
CA SER A 72 -21.87 5.49 1.47
C SER A 72 -22.34 6.08 2.80
N GLY A 73 -21.47 6.80 3.52
CA GLY A 73 -21.71 7.24 4.90
C GLY A 73 -21.63 6.12 5.94
N GLN A 74 -21.41 4.86 5.54
CA GLN A 74 -21.26 3.73 6.45
C GLN A 74 -19.80 3.57 6.90
N PRO A 75 -19.53 3.16 8.15
CA PRO A 75 -18.16 2.94 8.60
C PRO A 75 -17.48 1.82 7.80
N ALA A 76 -16.14 1.81 7.85
CA ALA A 76 -15.35 0.71 7.30
C ALA A 76 -15.80 -0.65 7.88
N ALA A 77 -15.83 -1.67 7.04
CA ALA A 77 -16.29 -3.00 7.41
C ALA A 77 -15.29 -4.06 6.97
N ASN A 78 -15.05 -5.04 7.83
CA ASN A 78 -14.34 -6.26 7.46
C ASN A 78 -15.35 -7.22 6.82
N ILE A 79 -15.25 -7.45 5.51
CA ILE A 79 -16.21 -8.23 4.71
C ILE A 79 -15.55 -9.43 4.04
N ALA A 80 -16.34 -10.44 3.67
CA ALA A 80 -15.83 -11.54 2.85
C ALA A 80 -15.50 -11.02 1.46
N SER A 81 -14.36 -11.43 0.91
CA SER A 81 -13.95 -10.95 -0.43
C SER A 81 -14.88 -11.44 -1.53
N ASP A 82 -15.56 -12.57 -1.35
CA ASP A 82 -16.60 -13.04 -2.28
C ASP A 82 -17.78 -12.06 -2.36
N ASP A 83 -18.18 -11.46 -1.23
CA ASP A 83 -19.24 -10.45 -1.20
C ASP A 83 -18.80 -9.16 -1.91
N LEU A 84 -17.54 -8.75 -1.71
CA LEU A 84 -16.96 -7.59 -2.39
C LEU A 84 -16.96 -7.78 -3.93
N ILE A 85 -16.45 -8.92 -4.40
CA ILE A 85 -16.41 -9.24 -5.83
C ILE A 85 -17.82 -9.39 -6.40
N GLY A 86 -18.74 -10.00 -5.66
CA GLY A 86 -20.14 -10.10 -6.05
C GLY A 86 -20.81 -8.73 -6.23
N ALA A 87 -20.52 -7.78 -5.34
CA ALA A 87 -21.02 -6.41 -5.45
C ALA A 87 -20.46 -5.70 -6.69
N TRP A 88 -19.16 -5.84 -6.99
CA TRP A 88 -18.54 -5.28 -8.19
C TRP A 88 -19.13 -5.87 -9.47
N ALA A 89 -19.25 -7.20 -9.55
CA ALA A 89 -19.85 -7.90 -10.67
C ALA A 89 -21.32 -7.48 -10.90
N GLY A 90 -22.08 -7.33 -9.82
CA GLY A 90 -23.47 -6.86 -9.87
C GLY A 90 -23.61 -5.42 -10.36
N ASN A 91 -22.65 -4.55 -10.06
CA ASN A 91 -22.63 -3.15 -10.49
C ASN A 91 -22.17 -2.99 -11.96
N LEU A 92 -21.22 -3.82 -12.39
CA LEU A 92 -20.66 -3.81 -13.75
C LEU A 92 -21.41 -4.69 -14.75
N LYS A 93 -22.61 -5.18 -14.39
CA LYS A 93 -23.46 -5.98 -15.28
C LYS A 93 -23.91 -5.26 -16.56
N GLY A 94 -24.20 -6.05 -17.59
CA GLY A 94 -24.70 -5.56 -18.88
C GLY A 94 -23.57 -5.13 -19.81
N SER A 95 -23.82 -4.16 -20.69
CA SER A 95 -22.83 -3.63 -21.65
C SER A 95 -21.89 -2.57 -21.06
N LYS A 96 -21.79 -2.48 -19.73
CA LYS A 96 -20.91 -1.51 -19.07
C LYS A 96 -19.45 -1.91 -19.30
N THR A 97 -18.70 -1.00 -19.90
CA THR A 97 -17.24 -1.12 -20.03
C THR A 97 -16.60 -0.14 -19.05
N SER A 98 -15.60 -0.60 -18.30
CA SER A 98 -14.81 0.23 -17.41
C SER A 98 -13.36 0.31 -17.90
N LEU A 99 -12.66 1.34 -17.42
CA LEU A 99 -11.22 1.47 -17.53
C LEU A 99 -10.71 2.12 -16.25
N HIS A 100 -9.99 1.37 -15.43
CA HIS A 100 -9.31 1.88 -14.25
C HIS A 100 -7.92 2.41 -14.67
N LEU A 101 -7.64 3.67 -14.32
CA LEU A 101 -6.35 4.30 -14.59
C LEU A 101 -5.60 4.49 -13.27
N ARG A 102 -4.49 3.76 -13.12
CA ARG A 102 -3.62 3.80 -11.95
C ARG A 102 -2.18 4.09 -12.38
N THR A 103 -1.55 5.06 -11.73
CA THR A 103 -0.19 5.54 -12.00
C THR A 103 0.36 6.22 -10.74
N ASN A 104 1.62 6.64 -10.77
CA ASN A 104 2.26 7.44 -9.73
C ASN A 104 2.24 6.73 -8.36
N HIS A 105 2.44 5.42 -8.35
CA HIS A 105 2.45 4.62 -7.12
C HIS A 105 3.53 5.13 -6.16
N GLN A 106 3.11 5.33 -4.91
CA GLN A 106 3.99 5.56 -3.78
C GLN A 106 3.69 4.46 -2.77
N VAL A 107 4.67 3.57 -2.55
CA VAL A 107 4.51 2.42 -1.65
C VAL A 107 5.24 2.70 -0.34
N VAL A 108 4.53 2.48 0.77
CA VAL A 108 5.09 2.43 2.11
C VAL A 108 4.92 1.00 2.59
N LEU A 109 6.01 0.37 3.01
CA LEU A 109 6.02 -0.97 3.58
C LEU A 109 6.23 -0.81 5.09
N GLU A 110 5.36 -1.43 5.87
CA GLU A 110 5.50 -1.59 7.31
C GLU A 110 5.84 -3.05 7.58
N ALA A 111 6.62 -3.33 8.62
CA ALA A 111 6.89 -4.71 9.02
C ALA A 111 5.60 -5.39 9.51
N ASP A 112 5.43 -6.68 9.18
CA ASP A 112 4.30 -7.52 9.60
C ASP A 112 4.28 -7.80 11.12
#